data_AF-A0A7K5Q6U4-F1
#
_entry.id   AF-A0A7K5Q6U4-F1
#
_cell.length_a   1.000
_cell.length_b   1.000
_cell.length_c   1.000
_cell.angle_alpha   90.00
_cell.angle_beta   90.00
_cell.angle_gamma   90.00
#
_symmetry.space_group_name_H-M   'P 1'
#
loop_
_entity.id
_entity.type
_entity.pdbx_description
1 polymer ?
#
loop_
_entity_poly.entity_id
_entity_poly.type
_entity_poly.pdbx_seq_one_letter_code
_entity_poly.pdbx_strand_id
1 'polypeptide(L)'
;AGMKFFLQYVGCIFAFFSAGFLIISTWTDCWMVNADDSLEVSTKCRGLWWECVTNVFDGIQTCDEYDSIYAEHSVKLVLTRAMMITADILSGLGFLFLVLGLDCVKFLPDEPLIKLRICLASGVMLLLAGI
;
A
#
# COMPACT_ATOMS: atom_id res chain seq x y z
N ALA A 1 -28.59 3.11 18.20
CA ALA A 1 -27.69 1.96 18.02
C ALA A 1 -27.24 1.79 16.56
N GLY A 2 -28.17 1.76 15.59
CA GLY A 2 -27.84 1.47 14.17
C GLY A 2 -26.78 2.36 13.51
N MET A 3 -26.78 3.67 13.76
CA MET A 3 -25.82 4.60 13.13
C MET A 3 -24.35 4.33 13.51
N LYS A 4 -24.08 3.85 14.74
CA LYS A 4 -22.72 3.53 15.18
C LYS A 4 -22.18 2.27 14.51
N PHE A 5 -23.01 1.22 14.46
CA PHE A 5 -22.66 -0.02 13.76
C PHE A 5 -22.46 0.22 12.26
N PHE A 6 -23.32 1.03 11.64
CA PHE A 6 -23.17 1.41 10.24
C PHE A 6 -21.80 2.08 9.98
N LEU A 7 -21.42 3.07 10.78
CA LEU A 7 -20.14 3.76 10.62
C LEU A 7 -18.93 2.83 10.81
N GLN A 8 -19.00 1.93 11.80
CA GLN A 8 -17.94 0.94 12.03
C GLN A 8 -17.77 -0.02 10.85
N TYR A 9 -18.86 -0.53 10.29
CA TYR A 9 -18.82 -1.41 9.12
C TYR A 9 -18.28 -0.69 7.88
N VAL A 10 -18.77 0.53 7.62
CA VAL A 10 -18.27 1.35 6.52
C VAL A 10 -16.77 1.62 6.68
N GLY A 11 -16.33 2.03 7.87
CA GLY A 11 -14.92 2.25 8.17
C GLY A 11 -14.07 1.00 7.98
N CYS A 12 -14.55 -0.17 8.41
CA CYS A 12 -13.86 -1.44 8.23
C CYS A 12 -13.72 -1.83 6.74
N ILE A 13 -14.75 -1.61 5.94
CA ILE A 13 -14.72 -1.86 4.49
C ILE A 13 -13.72 -0.93 3.82
N PHE A 14 -13.75 0.36 4.13
CA PHE A 14 -12.78 1.33 3.59
C PHE A 14 -11.35 0.97 3.99
N ALA A 15 -11.12 0.61 5.26
CA ALA A 15 -9.80 0.21 5.73
C ALA A 15 -9.28 -1.04 4.98
N PHE A 16 -10.14 -2.04 4.77
CA PHE A 16 -9.79 -3.24 4.01
C PHE A 16 -9.37 -2.93 2.56
N PHE A 17 -10.16 -2.13 1.84
CA PHE A 17 -9.82 -1.72 0.48
C PHE A 17 -8.57 -0.84 0.44
N SER A 18 -8.38 0.06 1.42
CA SER A 18 -7.19 0.90 1.50
C SER A 18 -5.91 0.08 1.67
N ALA A 19 -5.93 -0.91 2.57
CA ALA A 19 -4.79 -1.81 2.77
C ALA A 19 -4.53 -2.65 1.51
N GLY A 20 -5.58 -3.15 0.86
CA GLY A 20 -5.47 -3.87 -0.40
C GLY A 20 -4.85 -3.03 -1.52
N PHE A 21 -5.26 -1.77 -1.66
CA PHE A 21 -4.70 -0.86 -2.67
C PHE A 21 -3.26 -0.46 -2.38
N LEU A 22 -2.87 -0.27 -1.11
CA LEU A 22 -1.47 -0.02 -0.76
C LEU A 22 -0.58 -1.19 -1.16
N ILE A 23 -0.99 -2.42 -0.84
CA ILE A 23 -0.26 -3.62 -1.26
C ILE A 23 -0.16 -3.68 -2.80
N ILE A 24 -1.28 -3.52 -3.52
CA ILE A 24 -1.26 -3.55 -5.00
C ILE A 24 -0.32 -2.47 -5.55
N SER A 25 -0.35 -1.26 -4.98
CA SER A 25 0.54 -0.16 -5.36
C SER A 25 2.00 -0.47 -5.09
N THR A 26 2.33 -1.17 -4.00
CA THR A 26 3.70 -1.58 -3.69
C THR A 26 4.21 -2.61 -4.70
N TRP A 27 3.35 -3.51 -5.18
CA TRP A 27 3.73 -4.61 -6.07
C TRP A 27 3.55 -4.32 -7.57
N THR A 28 2.95 -3.20 -7.95
CA THR A 28 2.76 -2.87 -9.37
C THR A 28 4.10 -2.65 -10.09
N ASP A 29 4.15 -3.18 -11.30
CA ASP A 29 5.26 -3.20 -12.24
C ASP A 29 5.41 -1.90 -13.05
N CYS A 30 4.39 -1.02 -13.04
CA CYS A 30 4.41 0.25 -13.77
C CYS A 30 4.06 1.42 -12.84
N TRP A 31 5.07 2.03 -12.21
CA TRP A 31 4.93 3.32 -11.51
C TRP A 31 5.21 4.53 -12.42
N MET A 32 6.10 4.36 -13.39
CA MET A 32 6.50 5.38 -14.35
C MET A 32 6.61 4.78 -15.75
N VAL A 33 6.09 5.49 -16.76
CA VAL A 33 6.12 5.09 -18.16
C VAL A 33 6.97 6.09 -18.94
N ASN A 34 7.90 5.59 -19.78
CA ASN A 34 8.68 6.36 -20.77
C ASN A 34 9.43 7.60 -20.23
N ALA A 35 10.52 7.37 -19.47
CA ALA A 35 11.36 8.45 -18.96
C ALA A 35 12.35 9.04 -19.99
N ASP A 36 12.57 8.38 -21.15
CA ASP A 36 13.55 8.81 -22.15
C ASP A 36 12.94 8.80 -23.57
N ASP A 37 12.91 9.98 -24.20
CA ASP A 37 12.54 10.23 -25.61
C ASP A 37 13.59 9.71 -26.63
N SER A 38 14.30 8.63 -26.30
CA SER A 38 15.26 8.04 -27.24
C SER A 38 14.52 7.28 -28.33
N LEU A 39 14.92 7.54 -29.58
CA LEU A 39 14.36 7.10 -30.87
C LEU A 39 14.37 5.57 -31.11
N GLU A 40 14.24 4.76 -30.06
CA GLU A 40 14.07 3.31 -30.11
C GLU A 40 12.65 2.99 -29.67
N VAL A 41 11.91 2.32 -30.54
CA VAL A 41 10.51 1.93 -30.36
C VAL A 41 10.44 0.85 -29.26
N SER A 42 10.58 1.24 -27.99
CA SER A 42 10.53 0.33 -26.84
C SER A 42 9.85 1.02 -25.67
N THR A 43 8.75 0.45 -25.20
CA THR A 43 7.99 0.98 -24.07
C THR A 43 8.64 0.48 -22.79
N LYS A 44 9.13 1.39 -21.94
CA LYS A 44 9.72 1.05 -20.64
C LYS A 44 8.73 1.35 -19.53
N CYS A 45 8.39 0.33 -18.75
CA CYS A 45 7.65 0.43 -17.51
C CYS A 45 8.62 0.26 -16.34
N ARG A 46 8.75 1.31 -15.54
CA ARG A 46 9.55 1.25 -14.33
C ARG A 46 8.66 1.04 -13.12
N GLY A 47 8.75 -0.14 -12.51
CA GLY A 47 8.09 -0.50 -11.28
C GLY A 47 8.96 -0.20 -10.07
N LEU A 48 8.38 -0.41 -8.89
CA LEU A 48 9.10 -0.19 -7.64
C LEU A 48 10.19 -1.24 -7.43
N TRP A 49 9.97 -2.50 -7.85
CA TRP A 49 10.87 -3.65 -7.63
C TRP A 49 11.46 -4.25 -8.91
N TRP A 50 10.80 -4.04 -10.05
CA TRP A 50 11.23 -4.54 -11.36
C TRP A 50 11.19 -3.42 -12.40
N GLU A 51 11.97 -3.59 -13.46
CA GLU A 51 11.87 -2.79 -14.68
C GLU A 51 11.46 -3.71 -15.83
N CYS A 52 10.34 -3.39 -16.47
CA CYS A 52 9.80 -4.15 -17.59
C CYS A 52 9.99 -3.37 -18.89
N VAL A 53 10.61 -4.01 -19.88
CA VAL A 53 10.88 -3.43 -21.20
C VAL A 53 10.13 -4.23 -22.25
N THR A 54 9.37 -3.53 -23.10
CA THR A 54 8.61 -4.14 -24.20
C THR A 54 9.21 -3.70 -25.53
N ASN A 55 9.94 -4.63 -26.16
CA ASN A 55 10.55 -4.39 -27.48
C ASN A 55 9.46 -4.42 -28.57
N VAL A 56 9.32 -3.37 -29.37
CA VAL A 56 8.23 -3.28 -30.35
C VAL A 56 8.43 -4.15 -31.59
N PHE A 57 9.65 -4.63 -31.85
CA PHE A 57 9.93 -5.56 -32.94
C PHE A 57 9.47 -6.99 -32.66
N ASP A 58 9.59 -7.48 -31.42
CA ASP A 58 9.20 -8.84 -31.03
C ASP A 58 7.90 -8.88 -30.22
N GLY A 59 7.47 -7.76 -29.65
CA GLY A 59 6.32 -7.68 -28.73
C GLY A 59 6.53 -8.42 -27.40
N ILE A 60 7.72 -8.97 -27.16
CA ILE A 60 8.08 -9.67 -25.94
C ILE A 60 8.35 -8.63 -24.84
N GLN A 61 7.64 -8.79 -23.71
CA GLN A 61 7.92 -8.07 -22.47
C GLN A 61 8.89 -8.87 -21.61
N THR A 62 10.06 -8.31 -21.33
CA THR A 62 11.04 -8.86 -20.39
C THR A 62 11.09 -7.99 -19.14
N CYS A 63 10.99 -8.60 -17.96
CA CYS A 63 11.07 -7.89 -16.68
C CYS A 63 12.33 -8.33 -15.95
N ASP A 64 13.24 -7.39 -15.75
CA ASP A 64 14.51 -7.62 -15.08
C ASP A 64 14.45 -7.09 -13.65
N GLU A 65 15.04 -7.83 -12.71
CA GLU A 65 15.22 -7.38 -11.34
C GLU A 65 16.41 -6.41 -11.28
N TYR A 66 16.37 -5.45 -10.37
CA TYR A 66 17.43 -4.47 -10.27
C TYR A 66 18.72 -5.08 -9.70
N ASP A 67 19.73 -5.26 -10.55
CA ASP A 67 21.03 -5.90 -10.23
C ASP A 67 21.85 -5.18 -9.14
N SER A 68 21.56 -3.91 -8.84
CA SER A 68 22.20 -3.23 -7.71
C SER A 68 21.33 -2.13 -7.07
N ILE A 69 21.14 -2.25 -5.76
CA ILE A 69 20.41 -1.26 -4.94
C ILE A 69 21.08 0.12 -4.95
N TYR A 70 22.39 0.19 -5.25
CA TYR A 70 23.23 1.37 -4.97
C TYR A 70 23.95 1.99 -6.19
N ALA A 71 24.10 1.32 -7.33
CA ALA A 71 24.99 1.84 -8.37
C ALA A 71 24.33 2.86 -9.32
N GLU A 72 23.01 2.78 -9.54
CA GLU A 72 22.30 3.64 -10.51
C GLU A 72 20.91 4.13 -10.07
N HIS A 73 20.46 3.79 -8.86
CA HIS A 73 19.11 4.16 -8.43
C HIS A 73 19.03 5.56 -7.84
N SER A 74 18.14 6.38 -8.41
CA SER A 74 17.79 7.69 -7.88
C SER A 74 17.36 7.55 -6.41
N VAL A 75 17.88 8.42 -5.52
CA VAL A 75 17.53 8.47 -4.09
C VAL A 75 16.01 8.45 -3.86
N LYS A 76 15.27 9.00 -4.82
CA LYS A 76 13.80 8.99 -4.87
C LYS A 76 13.22 7.57 -4.81
N LEU A 77 13.76 6.61 -5.57
CA LEU A 77 13.26 5.23 -5.62
C LEU A 77 13.42 4.50 -4.27
N VAL A 78 14.59 4.62 -3.65
CA VAL A 78 14.88 4.01 -2.34
C VAL A 78 13.97 4.60 -1.26
N LEU A 79 13.78 5.92 -1.28
CA LEU A 79 12.88 6.59 -0.36
C LEU A 79 11.43 6.13 -0.55
N THR A 80 10.96 6.04 -1.80
CA THR A 80 9.60 5.55 -2.11
C THR A 80 9.40 4.11 -1.64
N ARG A 81 10.38 3.21 -1.84
CA ARG A 81 10.34 1.84 -1.29
C ARG A 81 10.17 1.85 0.22
N ALA A 82 11.01 2.60 0.93
CA ALA A 82 10.95 2.69 2.38
C ALA A 82 9.57 3.22 2.85
N MET A 83 9.07 4.29 2.23
CA MET A 83 7.77 4.87 2.55
C MET A 83 6.61 3.88 2.30
N MET A 84 6.57 3.22 1.14
CA MET A 84 5.53 2.24 0.81
C MET A 84 5.54 1.06 1.80
N ILE A 85 6.71 0.51 2.12
CA ILE A 85 6.83 -0.58 3.11
C ILE A 85 6.34 -0.12 4.49
N THR A 86 6.72 1.09 4.93
CA THR A 86 6.25 1.61 6.21
C THR A 86 4.74 1.86 6.23
N ALA A 87 4.18 2.33 5.12
CA ALA A 87 2.74 2.53 4.96
C ALA A 87 1.99 1.18 5.02
N ASP A 88 2.50 0.14 4.34
CA ASP A 88 1.93 -1.22 4.38
C ASP A 88 1.93 -1.80 5.80
N ILE A 89 3.04 -1.65 6.53
CA ILE A 89 3.14 -2.13 7.93
C ILE A 89 2.16 -1.38 8.82
N LEU A 90 2.11 -0.05 8.71
CA LEU A 90 1.25 0.78 9.54
C LEU A 90 -0.24 0.57 9.23
N SER A 91 -0.57 0.39 7.96
CA SER A 91 -1.91 0.05 7.47
C SER A 91 -2.35 -1.33 7.96
N GLY A 92 -1.47 -2.34 7.87
CA GLY A 92 -1.72 -3.68 8.39
C GLY A 92 -1.97 -3.70 9.89
N LEU A 93 -1.11 -3.04 10.68
CA LEU A 93 -1.29 -2.92 12.14
C LEU A 93 -2.56 -2.13 12.50
N GLY A 94 -2.81 -1.02 11.79
CA GLY A 94 -4.02 -0.22 11.97
C GLY A 94 -5.29 -1.03 11.69
N PHE A 95 -5.32 -1.82 10.61
CA PHE A 95 -6.45 -2.68 10.29
C PHE A 95 -6.67 -3.77 11.35
N LEU A 96 -5.60 -4.42 11.82
CA LEU A 96 -5.69 -5.41 12.90
C LEU A 96 -6.29 -4.81 14.18
N PHE A 97 -5.83 -3.63 14.59
CA PHE A 97 -6.39 -2.93 15.75
C PHE A 97 -7.83 -2.48 15.51
N LEU A 98 -8.19 -2.06 14.30
CA LEU A 98 -9.56 -1.71 13.96
C LEU A 98 -10.49 -2.92 14.19
N VAL A 99 -10.12 -4.11 13.70
CA VAL A 99 -10.90 -5.33 13.90
C VAL A 99 -11.07 -5.66 15.39
N LEU A 100 -9.98 -5.57 16.18
CA LEU A 100 -10.04 -5.81 17.63
C LEU A 100 -10.89 -4.76 18.39
N GLY A 101 -10.97 -3.54 17.87
CA GLY A 101 -11.74 -2.43 18.43
C GLY A 101 -13.23 -2.43 18.08
N LEU A 102 -13.69 -3.30 17.18
CA LEU A 102 -15.09 -3.37 16.78
C LEU A 102 -15.99 -3.89 17.91
N ASP A 103 -17.21 -3.37 17.96
CA ASP A 103 -18.20 -3.79 18.96
C ASP A 103 -18.69 -5.23 18.71
N CYS A 104 -18.65 -5.71 17.46
CA CYS A 104 -19.04 -7.08 17.10
C CYS A 104 -18.01 -8.14 17.48
N VAL A 105 -16.76 -7.77 17.77
CA VAL A 105 -15.69 -8.70 18.15
C VAL A 105 -15.70 -8.92 19.66
N LYS A 106 -15.70 -10.19 20.08
CA LYS A 106 -15.69 -10.62 21.49
C LYS A 106 -14.29 -10.50 22.13
N PHE A 107 -13.68 -9.33 22.02
CA PHE A 107 -12.41 -8.99 22.63
C PHE A 107 -12.66 -7.89 23.67
N LEU A 108 -12.34 -8.09 24.94
CA LEU A 108 -12.65 -7.14 26.04
C LEU A 108 -14.13 -6.65 26.04
N PRO A 109 -15.12 -7.55 26.17
CA PRO A 109 -16.54 -7.17 26.12
C PRO A 109 -16.97 -6.24 27.27
N ASP A 110 -16.31 -6.32 28.42
CA ASP A 110 -16.66 -5.57 29.62
C ASP A 110 -16.03 -4.16 29.68
N GLU A 111 -15.16 -3.83 28.73
CA GLU A 111 -14.34 -2.61 28.74
C GLU A 111 -14.53 -1.76 27.46
N PRO A 112 -15.70 -1.10 27.29
CA PRO A 112 -16.02 -0.34 26.08
C PRO A 112 -15.11 0.89 25.89
N LEU A 113 -14.58 1.44 26.99
CA LEU A 113 -13.64 2.57 26.93
C LEU A 113 -12.32 2.16 26.28
N ILE A 114 -11.84 0.95 26.55
CA ILE A 114 -10.59 0.42 25.99
C ILE A 114 -10.78 0.14 24.49
N LYS A 115 -11.91 -0.46 24.11
CA LYS A 115 -12.28 -0.64 22.68
C LYS A 115 -12.31 0.68 21.92
N LEU A 116 -12.90 1.72 22.50
CA LEU A 116 -12.93 3.05 21.88
C LEU A 116 -11.52 3.61 21.65
N ARG A 117 -10.62 3.46 22.62
CA ARG A 117 -9.21 3.90 22.49
C ARG A 117 -8.46 3.11 21.42
N ILE A 118 -8.68 1.80 21.32
CA ILE A 118 -8.11 0.95 20.26
C ILE A 118 -8.60 1.40 18.88
N CYS A 119 -9.91 1.66 18.74
CA CYS A 119 -10.52 2.14 17.50
C CYS A 119 -10.04 3.54 17.10
N LEU A 120 -9.77 4.42 18.08
CA LEU A 120 -9.17 5.72 17.82
C LEU A 120 -7.71 5.59 17.38
N ALA A 121 -6.93 4.74 18.06
CA ALA A 121 -5.53 4.49 17.71
C ALA A 121 -5.39 3.87 16.31
N SER A 122 -6.26 2.91 15.95
CA SER A 122 -6.28 2.32 14.61
C SER A 122 -6.59 3.34 13.53
N GLY A 123 -7.55 4.24 13.77
CA GLY A 123 -7.87 5.33 12.85
C GLY A 123 -6.68 6.27 12.61
N VAL A 124 -5.94 6.63 13.67
CA VAL A 124 -4.73 7.46 13.55
C VAL A 124 -3.63 6.74 12.77
N MET A 125 -3.42 5.45 13.02
CA MET A 125 -2.43 4.66 12.26
C MET A 125 -2.80 4.57 10.78
N LEU A 126 -4.06 4.28 10.45
CA LEU A 126 -4.53 4.22 9.07
C LEU A 126 -4.41 5.57 8.35
N LEU A 127 -4.66 6.68 9.05
CA LEU A 127 -4.46 8.03 8.51
C LEU A 127 -2.99 8.31 8.23
N LEU A 128 -2.11 8.01 9.19
CA LEU A 128 -0.66 8.17 9.03
C LEU A 128 -0.09 7.27 7.93
N ALA A 129 -0.70 6.11 7.68
CA ALA A 129 -0.27 5.20 6.60
C ALA A 129 -0.62 5.75 5.21
N GLY A 130 -1.67 6.57 5.10
CA GLY A 130 -2.12 7.16 3.83
C GLY A 130 -1.54 8.53 3.51
N ILE A 131 -0.83 9.16 4.45
CA ILE A 131 -0.17 10.48 4.30
C ILE A 131 1.30 10.26 3.96
#